data_AF-A0A0D2UK43-F1
#
_entry.id   AF-A0A0D2UK43-F1
#
_cell.length_a   1.000
_cell.length_b   1.000
_cell.length_c   1.000
_cell.angle_alpha   90.00
_cell.angle_beta   90.00
_cell.angle_gamma   90.00
#
_symmetry.space_group_name_H-M   'P 1'
#
loop_
_entity.id
_entity.type
_entity.pdbx_description
1 polymer ?
#
loop_
_entity_poly.entity_id
_entity_poly.type
_entity_poly.pdbx_seq_one_letter_code
_entity_poly.pdbx_strand_id
1 'polypeptide(L)'
;MSGSADDSDAPSAIERLQFAAKSNNEQVYNEVIAEAGASLDFNAQDGIGNTALHYAAQCGSLDIAQLLVDHAGIKLDVQNRQWQTPLFVAASHGEAEIVQLLIEAGANPSLADKQRSSPASVAKSKEIKDMINSAVVARSLAADDLDQGDSEEEDEEGEEEDE
;
A
#
# COMPACT_ATOMS: atom_id res chain seq x y z
N MET A 1 -32.50 19.28 33.81
CA MET A 1 -31.24 18.66 33.33
C MET A 1 -31.31 18.65 31.82
N SER A 2 -30.79 19.71 31.19
CA SER A 2 -30.69 19.81 29.73
C SER A 2 -29.64 18.80 29.28
N GLY A 3 -30.10 17.65 28.79
CA GLY A 3 -29.24 16.72 28.06
C GLY A 3 -28.87 17.40 26.75
N SER A 4 -27.70 18.01 26.71
CA SER A 4 -27.05 18.41 25.46
C SER A 4 -27.03 17.17 24.57
N ALA A 5 -27.72 17.24 23.44
CA ALA A 5 -27.49 16.31 22.36
C ALA A 5 -26.02 16.52 21.97
N ASP A 6 -25.18 15.60 22.43
CA ASP A 6 -23.79 15.47 22.04
C ASP A 6 -23.73 15.52 20.50
N ASP A 7 -22.97 16.46 19.94
CA ASP A 7 -22.59 16.58 18.52
C ASP A 7 -21.75 15.37 18.02
N SER A 8 -21.88 14.21 18.67
CA SER A 8 -20.99 13.05 18.57
C SER A 8 -21.47 11.96 17.60
N ASP A 9 -22.54 12.18 16.82
CA ASP A 9 -23.19 11.15 15.98
C ASP A 9 -22.95 11.32 14.46
N ALA A 10 -22.17 12.32 14.05
CA ALA A 10 -21.78 12.48 12.65
C ALA A 10 -20.52 11.65 12.36
N PRO A 11 -20.50 10.84 11.28
CA PRO A 11 -19.31 10.08 10.93
C PRO A 11 -18.15 11.02 10.61
N SER A 12 -17.00 10.75 11.21
CA SER A 12 -15.77 11.50 10.97
C SER A 12 -15.38 11.46 9.48
N ALA A 13 -14.56 12.42 9.04
CA ALA A 13 -14.05 12.43 7.66
C ALA A 13 -13.32 11.13 7.30
N ILE A 14 -12.62 10.51 8.25
CA ILE A 14 -11.95 9.22 8.07
C ILE A 14 -12.96 8.09 7.89
N GLU A 15 -14.02 8.04 8.70
CA GLU A 15 -15.07 7.04 8.54
C GLU A 15 -15.82 7.20 7.21
N ARG A 16 -16.06 8.45 6.78
CA ARG A 16 -16.65 8.74 5.46
C ARG A 16 -15.72 8.32 4.32
N LEU A 17 -14.41 8.56 4.44
CA LEU A 17 -13.42 8.10 3.45
C LEU A 17 -13.39 6.56 3.37
N GLN A 18 -13.39 5.89 4.52
CA GLN A 18 -13.44 4.43 4.59
C GLN A 18 -14.76 3.88 4.04
N PHE A 19 -15.88 4.58 4.26
CA PHE A 19 -17.17 4.24 3.67
C PHE A 19 -17.15 4.40 2.14
N ALA A 20 -16.55 5.47 1.62
CA ALA A 20 -16.35 5.64 0.18
C ALA A 20 -15.54 4.46 -0.40
N ALA A 21 -14.47 4.06 0.27
CA ALA A 21 -13.66 2.90 -0.11
C ALA A 21 -14.43 1.57 -0.04
N LYS A 22 -15.32 1.36 0.94
CA LYS A 22 -16.17 0.15 1.03
C LYS A 22 -17.22 0.07 -0.07
N SER A 23 -17.71 1.21 -0.55
CA SER A 23 -18.82 1.31 -1.50
C SER A 23 -18.42 1.67 -2.92
N ASN A 24 -17.10 1.79 -3.17
CA ASN A 24 -16.52 2.33 -4.41
C ASN A 24 -17.19 3.65 -4.85
N ASN A 25 -17.39 4.57 -3.92
CA ASN A 25 -18.17 5.79 -4.15
C ASN A 25 -17.27 7.01 -4.29
N GLU A 26 -16.91 7.33 -5.53
CA GLU A 26 -16.08 8.48 -5.88
C GLU A 26 -16.70 9.82 -5.46
N GLN A 27 -18.03 9.93 -5.49
CA GLN A 27 -18.70 11.17 -5.09
C GLN A 27 -18.43 11.49 -3.62
N VAL A 28 -18.61 10.50 -2.73
CA VAL A 28 -18.34 10.67 -1.29
C VAL A 28 -16.85 10.92 -1.06
N TYR A 29 -15.97 10.24 -1.81
CA TYR A 29 -14.54 10.51 -1.75
C TYR A 29 -14.24 11.99 -2.06
N ASN A 30 -14.71 12.50 -3.20
CA ASN A 30 -14.48 13.87 -3.63
C ASN A 30 -15.05 14.90 -2.65
N GLU A 31 -16.21 14.65 -2.07
CA GLU A 31 -16.79 15.49 -1.00
C GLU A 31 -15.88 15.54 0.23
N VAL A 32 -15.40 14.39 0.70
CA VAL A 32 -14.50 14.33 1.85
C VAL A 32 -13.18 15.07 1.58
N ILE A 33 -12.63 14.94 0.37
CA ILE A 33 -11.39 15.63 -0.01
C ILE A 33 -11.63 17.14 -0.12
N ALA A 34 -12.77 17.58 -0.65
CA ALA A 34 -13.11 18.99 -0.74
C ALA A 34 -13.31 19.64 0.63
N GLU A 35 -13.92 18.92 1.59
CA GLU A 35 -14.20 19.43 2.93
C GLU A 35 -12.98 19.39 3.86
N ALA A 36 -12.23 18.29 3.84
CA ALA A 36 -11.21 17.98 4.85
C ALA A 36 -9.82 17.67 4.27
N GLY A 37 -9.66 17.59 2.95
CA GLY A 37 -8.49 17.01 2.29
C GLY A 37 -7.14 17.56 2.72
N ALA A 38 -7.02 18.87 3.01
CA ALA A 38 -5.77 19.46 3.48
C ALA A 38 -5.32 19.01 4.89
N SER A 39 -6.25 18.47 5.69
CA SER A 39 -6.00 17.98 7.05
C SER A 39 -6.23 16.46 7.18
N LEU A 40 -6.60 15.79 6.09
CA LEU A 40 -6.99 14.39 6.13
C LEU A 40 -5.75 13.49 6.15
N ASP A 41 -5.67 12.60 7.13
CA ASP A 41 -4.67 11.53 7.12
C ASP A 41 -5.25 10.31 6.39
N PHE A 42 -4.86 10.14 5.13
CA PHE A 42 -5.26 8.99 4.29
C PHE A 42 -4.76 7.64 4.83
N ASN A 43 -3.77 7.66 5.72
CA ASN A 43 -3.22 6.48 6.37
C ASN A 43 -3.87 6.21 7.74
N ALA A 44 -4.87 7.00 8.14
CA ALA A 44 -5.55 6.83 9.41
C ALA A 44 -6.20 5.45 9.49
N GLN A 45 -5.97 4.79 10.62
CA GLN A 45 -6.46 3.46 10.91
C GLN A 45 -7.70 3.54 11.82
N ASP A 46 -8.69 2.70 11.54
CA ASP A 46 -9.85 2.54 12.41
C ASP A 46 -9.55 1.66 13.64
N GLY A 47 -10.59 1.35 14.42
CA GLY A 47 -10.51 0.50 15.60
C GLY A 47 -10.00 -0.93 15.35
N ILE A 48 -9.89 -1.41 14.12
CA ILE A 48 -9.28 -2.72 13.79
C ILE A 48 -7.96 -2.58 13.01
N GLY A 49 -7.45 -1.37 12.84
CA GLY A 49 -6.21 -1.11 12.14
C GLY A 49 -6.38 -0.95 10.62
N ASN A 50 -7.60 -0.93 10.10
CA ASN A 50 -7.81 -0.81 8.66
C ASN A 50 -7.78 0.67 8.24
N THR A 51 -7.12 0.93 7.12
CA THR A 51 -7.16 2.21 6.40
C THR A 51 -8.23 2.17 5.31
N ALA A 52 -8.48 3.30 4.64
CA ALA A 52 -9.34 3.32 3.46
C ALA A 52 -8.86 2.35 2.37
N LEU A 53 -7.53 2.24 2.17
CA LEU A 53 -6.95 1.34 1.17
C LEU A 53 -7.15 -0.15 1.52
N HIS A 54 -7.20 -0.52 2.81
CA HIS A 54 -7.57 -1.88 3.22
C HIS A 54 -9.01 -2.22 2.80
N TYR A 55 -9.93 -1.27 2.96
CA TYR A 55 -11.32 -1.48 2.58
C TYR A 55 -11.52 -1.49 1.06
N ALA A 56 -10.82 -0.63 0.32
CA ALA A 56 -10.84 -0.68 -1.14
C ALA A 56 -10.30 -2.04 -1.65
N ALA A 57 -9.22 -2.54 -1.05
CA ALA A 57 -8.68 -3.87 -1.32
C ALA A 57 -9.60 -5.02 -0.93
N GLN A 58 -10.38 -4.87 0.14
CA GLN A 58 -11.33 -5.89 0.56
C GLN A 58 -12.54 -5.99 -0.38
N CYS A 59 -13.02 -4.85 -0.87
CA CYS A 59 -14.27 -4.72 -1.60
C CYS A 59 -14.09 -4.69 -3.13
N GLY A 60 -12.86 -4.70 -3.62
CA GLY A 60 -12.58 -4.57 -5.06
C GLY A 60 -12.87 -3.16 -5.60
N SER A 61 -12.78 -2.13 -4.76
CA SER A 61 -13.13 -0.75 -5.11
C SER A 61 -11.99 -0.09 -5.89
N LEU A 62 -11.88 -0.42 -7.18
CA LEU A 62 -10.76 -0.03 -8.04
C LEU A 62 -10.61 1.48 -8.18
N ASP A 63 -11.71 2.19 -8.42
CA ASP A 63 -11.68 3.65 -8.63
C ASP A 63 -11.14 4.37 -7.40
N ILE A 64 -11.62 3.99 -6.21
CA ILE A 64 -11.12 4.55 -4.95
C ILE A 64 -9.69 4.13 -4.66
N ALA A 65 -9.32 2.87 -4.95
CA ALA A 65 -7.95 2.42 -4.75
C ALA A 65 -6.96 3.22 -5.61
N GLN A 66 -7.30 3.49 -6.87
CA GLN A 66 -6.49 4.32 -7.77
C GLN A 66 -6.32 5.73 -7.21
N LEU A 67 -7.42 6.37 -6.82
CA LEU A 67 -7.39 7.71 -6.22
C LEU A 67 -6.56 7.77 -4.93
N LEU A 68 -6.60 6.72 -4.10
CA LEU A 68 -5.81 6.64 -2.88
C LEU A 68 -4.32 6.43 -3.17
N VAL A 69 -3.98 5.56 -4.12
CA VAL A 69 -2.59 5.24 -4.51
C VAL A 69 -1.90 6.44 -5.13
N ASP A 70 -2.63 7.25 -5.91
CA ASP A 70 -2.10 8.46 -6.54
C ASP A 70 -1.94 9.63 -5.53
N HIS A 71 -2.46 9.49 -4.31
CA HIS A 71 -2.37 10.54 -3.30
C HIS A 71 -0.96 10.63 -2.71
N ALA A 72 -0.41 11.85 -2.68
CA ALA A 72 0.90 12.11 -2.08
C ALA A 72 0.97 11.63 -0.61
N GLY A 73 2.03 10.88 -0.28
CA GLY A 73 2.27 10.40 1.08
C GLY A 73 1.42 9.20 1.52
N ILE A 74 0.68 8.57 0.60
CA ILE A 74 0.01 7.30 0.90
C ILE A 74 1.02 6.21 1.24
N LYS A 75 0.70 5.41 2.25
CA LYS A 75 1.49 4.25 2.67
C LYS A 75 0.77 2.98 2.22
N LEU A 76 1.38 2.27 1.28
CA LEU A 76 0.83 1.03 0.72
C LEU A 76 0.97 -0.18 1.65
N ASP A 77 1.93 -0.12 2.58
CA ASP A 77 2.33 -1.23 3.45
C ASP A 77 1.82 -1.10 4.89
N VAL A 78 0.78 -0.29 5.13
CA VAL A 78 0.18 -0.17 6.46
C VAL A 78 -0.37 -1.53 6.89
N GLN A 79 -0.03 -1.96 8.10
CA GLN A 79 -0.47 -3.23 8.65
C GLN A 79 -1.64 -3.02 9.62
N ASN A 80 -2.75 -3.71 9.38
CA ASN A 80 -3.86 -3.74 10.32
C ASN A 80 -3.53 -4.56 11.60
N ARG A 81 -4.49 -4.73 12.51
CA ARG A 81 -4.26 -5.49 13.75
C ARG A 81 -3.89 -6.94 13.53
N GLN A 82 -4.12 -7.51 12.35
CA GLN A 82 -3.70 -8.86 11.97
C GLN A 82 -2.40 -8.89 11.17
N TRP A 83 -1.72 -7.76 11.08
CA TRP A 83 -0.51 -7.54 10.29
C TRP A 83 -0.70 -7.70 8.78
N GLN A 84 -1.95 -7.61 8.34
CA GLN A 84 -2.30 -7.71 6.94
C GLN A 84 -2.15 -6.32 6.32
N THR A 85 -1.48 -6.25 5.18
CA THR A 85 -1.43 -5.06 4.33
C THR A 85 -2.63 -5.00 3.39
N PRO A 86 -2.93 -3.86 2.75
CA PRO A 86 -3.91 -3.80 1.68
C PRO A 86 -3.71 -4.87 0.60
N LEU A 87 -2.45 -5.12 0.18
CA LEU A 87 -2.12 -6.15 -0.80
C LEU A 87 -2.46 -7.56 -0.31
N PHE A 88 -2.19 -7.86 0.97
CA PHE A 88 -2.61 -9.12 1.59
C PHE A 88 -4.14 -9.28 1.56
N VAL A 89 -4.86 -8.22 1.92
CA VAL A 89 -6.33 -8.22 1.95
C VAL A 89 -6.88 -8.46 0.53
N ALA A 90 -6.41 -7.73 -0.47
CA ALA A 90 -6.82 -7.93 -1.88
C ALA A 90 -6.56 -9.38 -2.34
N ALA A 91 -5.38 -9.93 -2.04
CA ALA A 91 -5.02 -11.27 -2.44
C ALA A 91 -5.97 -12.34 -1.86
N SER A 92 -6.31 -12.22 -0.56
CA SER A 92 -7.19 -13.15 0.14
C SER A 92 -8.67 -13.05 -0.27
N HIS A 93 -9.10 -11.88 -0.75
CA HIS A 93 -10.48 -11.66 -1.23
C HIS A 93 -10.63 -12.01 -2.72
N GLY A 94 -9.52 -11.97 -3.48
CA GLY A 94 -9.52 -12.34 -4.90
C GLY A 94 -9.58 -11.15 -5.85
N GLU A 95 -9.23 -9.95 -5.38
CA GLU A 95 -9.34 -8.70 -6.13
C GLU A 95 -8.10 -8.50 -7.02
N ALA A 96 -8.05 -9.20 -8.16
CA ALA A 96 -6.89 -9.22 -9.05
C ALA A 96 -6.48 -7.83 -9.56
N GLU A 97 -7.44 -6.97 -9.92
CA GLU A 97 -7.18 -5.61 -10.39
C GLU A 97 -6.52 -4.74 -9.30
N ILE A 98 -6.98 -4.88 -8.04
CA ILE A 98 -6.36 -4.17 -6.91
C ILE A 98 -4.96 -4.72 -6.61
N VAL A 99 -4.76 -6.04 -6.71
CA VAL A 99 -3.44 -6.67 -6.54
C VAL A 99 -2.47 -6.11 -7.57
N GLN A 100 -2.88 -6.01 -8.84
CA GLN A 100 -2.07 -5.43 -9.90
C GLN A 100 -1.70 -3.98 -9.58
N LEU A 101 -2.70 -3.15 -9.28
CA LEU A 101 -2.52 -1.74 -8.95
C LEU A 101 -1.51 -1.55 -7.81
N LEU A 102 -1.66 -2.30 -6.71
CA LEU A 102 -0.78 -2.18 -5.55
C LEU A 102 0.66 -2.63 -5.85
N ILE A 103 0.84 -3.68 -6.66
CA ILE A 103 2.16 -4.13 -7.09
C ILE A 103 2.84 -3.07 -7.96
N GLU A 104 2.12 -2.52 -8.94
CA GLU A 104 2.63 -1.47 -9.83
C GLU A 104 2.97 -0.19 -9.08
N ALA A 105 2.23 0.12 -8.02
CA ALA A 105 2.51 1.23 -7.10
C ALA A 105 3.70 0.96 -6.15
N GLY A 106 4.27 -0.25 -6.15
CA GLY A 106 5.45 -0.59 -5.36
C GLY A 106 5.16 -1.11 -3.94
N ALA A 107 3.94 -1.55 -3.65
CA ALA A 107 3.63 -2.22 -2.39
C ALA A 107 4.52 -3.45 -2.18
N ASN A 108 4.87 -3.76 -0.94
CA ASN A 108 5.74 -4.89 -0.64
C ASN A 108 4.97 -6.23 -0.69
N PRO A 109 5.25 -7.11 -1.67
CA PRO A 109 4.52 -8.37 -1.85
C PRO A 109 4.86 -9.45 -0.82
N SER A 110 5.84 -9.22 0.05
CA SER A 110 6.36 -10.21 0.99
C SER A 110 5.91 -10.00 2.44
N LEU A 111 5.17 -8.93 2.75
CA LEU A 111 4.73 -8.64 4.12
C LEU A 111 3.70 -9.66 4.60
N ALA A 112 4.09 -10.43 5.61
CA ALA A 112 3.28 -11.51 6.16
C ALA A 112 2.36 -11.04 7.29
N ASP A 113 1.24 -11.75 7.45
CA ASP A 113 0.33 -11.58 8.56
C ASP A 113 0.89 -12.14 9.88
N LYS A 114 0.11 -12.04 10.97
CA LYS A 114 0.48 -12.61 12.29
C LYS A 114 0.77 -14.11 12.27
N GLN A 115 0.20 -14.84 11.31
CA GLN A 115 0.39 -16.28 11.17
C GLN A 115 1.59 -16.63 10.28
N ARG A 116 2.39 -15.63 9.88
CA ARG A 116 3.51 -15.75 8.93
C ARG A 116 3.06 -16.21 7.54
N SER A 117 1.80 -15.99 7.19
CA SER A 117 1.28 -16.23 5.85
C SER A 117 1.64 -15.03 4.97
N SER A 118 2.20 -15.27 3.78
CA SER A 118 2.44 -14.20 2.79
C SER A 118 1.18 -13.95 1.95
N PRO A 119 1.06 -12.79 1.28
CA PRO A 119 -0.05 -12.50 0.36
C PRO A 119 -0.21 -13.60 -0.72
N ALA A 120 0.89 -14.10 -1.28
CA ALA A 120 0.89 -15.18 -2.26
C ALA A 120 0.36 -16.52 -1.69
N SER A 121 0.57 -16.78 -0.39
CA SER A 121 0.11 -18.03 0.25
C SER A 121 -1.40 -18.04 0.50
N VAL A 122 -2.01 -16.88 0.70
CA VAL A 122 -3.46 -16.73 0.95
C VAL A 122 -4.26 -16.34 -0.29
N ALA A 123 -3.58 -16.12 -1.43
CA ALA A 123 -4.18 -15.74 -2.69
C ALA A 123 -5.38 -16.64 -3.06
N LYS A 124 -6.51 -16.01 -3.40
CA LYS A 124 -7.77 -16.70 -3.70
C LYS A 124 -7.70 -17.56 -4.97
N SER A 125 -6.89 -17.14 -5.94
CA SER A 125 -6.71 -17.79 -7.24
C SER A 125 -5.23 -18.01 -7.54
N LYS A 126 -4.96 -18.95 -8.47
CA LYS A 126 -3.60 -19.20 -8.96
C LYS A 126 -3.03 -17.96 -9.68
N GLU A 127 -3.86 -17.25 -10.43
CA GLU A 127 -3.47 -16.03 -11.15
C GLU A 127 -2.92 -14.96 -10.20
N ILE A 128 -3.66 -14.63 -9.14
CA ILE A 128 -3.22 -13.65 -8.14
C ILE A 128 -1.93 -14.10 -7.45
N LYS A 129 -1.83 -15.40 -7.13
CA LYS A 129 -0.62 -15.97 -6.56
C LYS A 129 0.59 -15.78 -7.47
N ASP A 130 0.42 -16.04 -8.77
CA ASP A 130 1.48 -15.93 -9.77
C ASP A 130 1.90 -14.47 -9.98
N MET A 131 0.95 -13.51 -9.98
CA MET A 131 1.25 -12.07 -10.01
C MET A 131 2.14 -11.63 -8.84
N ILE A 132 1.77 -12.02 -7.62
CA ILE A 132 2.52 -11.66 -6.41
C ILE A 132 3.91 -12.31 -6.42
N ASN A 133 4.01 -13.59 -6.79
CA ASN A 133 5.30 -14.27 -6.89
C ASN A 133 6.21 -13.63 -7.95
N SER A 134 5.65 -13.23 -9.09
CA SER A 134 6.38 -12.51 -10.13
C SER A 134 6.96 -11.20 -9.59
N ALA A 135 6.16 -10.43 -8.83
CA ALA A 135 6.61 -9.20 -8.19
C ALA A 135 7.74 -9.42 -7.16
N VAL A 136 7.67 -10.51 -6.38
CA VAL A 136 8.74 -10.89 -5.44
C VAL A 136 10.05 -11.16 -6.19
N VAL A 137 9.99 -11.94 -7.27
CA VAL A 137 11.19 -12.27 -8.08
C VAL A 137 11.78 -11.03 -8.72
N ALA A 138 10.95 -10.17 -9.33
CA ALA A 138 11.40 -8.93 -9.95
C ALA A 138 12.13 -8.01 -8.96
N ARG A 139 11.67 -7.97 -7.71
CA ARG A 139 12.31 -7.17 -6.64
C ARG A 139 13.65 -7.75 -6.19
N SER A 140 13.81 -9.08 -6.18
CA SER A 140 15.10 -9.72 -5.88
C SER A 140 16.15 -9.41 -6.94
N LEU A 141 15.79 -9.48 -8.23
CA LEU A 141 16.72 -9.19 -9.33
C LEU A 141 17.23 -7.75 -9.30
N ALA A 142 16.37 -6.79 -8.94
CA ALA A 142 16.77 -5.39 -8.80
C ALA A 142 17.79 -5.12 -7.66
N ALA A 143 17.95 -6.06 -6.71
CA ALA A 143 18.91 -5.93 -5.62
C ALA A 143 20.32 -6.43 -5.99
N ASP A 144 20.44 -7.34 -6.97
CA ASP A 144 21.71 -7.94 -7.38
C ASP A 144 22.50 -7.05 -8.38
N ASP A 145 21.85 -6.10 -9.06
CA ASP A 145 22.49 -5.21 -10.06
C ASP A 145 23.29 -4.03 -9.46
N LEU A 146 23.35 -3.87 -8.12
CA LEU A 146 24.05 -2.74 -7.47
C LEU A 146 25.50 -3.04 -7.02
N ASP A 147 26.06 -4.21 -7.33
CA ASP A 147 27.37 -4.67 -6.81
C ASP A 147 28.53 -4.66 -7.84
N GLN A 148 28.45 -3.91 -8.95
CA GLN A 148 29.50 -3.91 -9.99
C GLN A 148 30.21 -2.57 -10.24
N GLY A 149 30.25 -1.65 -9.27
CA GLY A 149 30.60 -0.25 -9.55
C GLY A 149 31.85 0.37 -8.91
N ASP A 150 32.60 -0.30 -8.03
CA ASP A 150 33.72 0.37 -7.33
C ASP A 150 34.93 -0.55 -7.14
N SER A 151 35.65 -0.79 -8.22
CA SER A 151 37.03 -1.31 -8.18
C SER A 151 37.76 -0.93 -9.47
N GLU A 152 38.08 0.35 -9.62
CA GLU A 152 39.24 0.77 -10.40
C GLU A 152 40.24 1.39 -9.43
N GLU A 153 40.99 0.51 -8.74
CA GLU A 153 42.30 0.87 -8.21
C GLU A 153 43.35 0.70 -9.31
N GLU A 154 44.42 1.49 -9.18
CA GLU A 154 45.74 1.34 -9.79
C GLU A 154 45.88 1.83 -11.24
N ASP A 155 46.08 3.14 -11.39
CA ASP A 155 47.12 3.62 -12.31
C ASP A 155 48.34 4.02 -11.48
N GLU A 156 49.29 3.08 -11.42
CA GLU A 156 50.70 3.32 -11.15
C GLU A 156 51.24 4.35 -12.17
N GLU A 157 51.60 5.55 -11.72
CA GLU A 157 52.60 6.35 -12.44
C GLU A 157 53.97 6.11 -11.80
N GLY A 158 54.68 5.09 -12.33
CA GLY A 158 56.11 5.21 -12.60
C GLY A 158 56.32 6.32 -13.65
N GLU A 159 57.45 7.00 -13.76
CA GLU A 159 58.81 6.52 -14.01
C GLU A 159 59.78 7.70 -13.66
N GLU A 160 60.89 7.43 -12.99
CA GLU A 160 62.28 7.44 -13.52
C GLU A 160 62.78 8.86 -13.91
N GLU A 161 63.71 9.41 -13.11
CA GLU A 161 65.13 9.65 -13.47
C GLU A 161 65.36 10.89 -14.34
N ASP A 162 66.17 11.84 -13.85
CA ASP A 162 67.20 12.49 -14.66
C ASP A 162 68.22 13.25 -13.77
N GLU A 163 69.46 13.20 -14.25
CA GLU A 163 70.80 13.38 -13.64
C GLU A 163 71.15 14.72 -12.96
#